data_AF-A0A7Y3EMZ3-F1
#
_entry.id   AF-A0A7Y3EMZ3-F1
#
_cell.length_a   1.000
_cell.length_b   1.000
_cell.length_c   1.000
_cell.angle_alpha   90.00
_cell.angle_beta   90.00
_cell.angle_gamma   90.00
#
_symmetry.space_group_name_H-M   'P 1'
#
loop_
_entity.id
_entity.type
_entity.pdbx_description
1 polymer ?
#
loop_
_entity_poly.entity_id
_entity_poly.type
_entity_poly.pdbx_seq_one_letter_code
_entity_poly.pdbx_strand_id
1 'polypeptide(L)'
;MKIVTLLYIVNATLLLLHEIESAHEKEWEILKLPGNITGFLLLHIPIIIMLFYGLIEIEKTSTIGMIFGIILGFGGIIPSVVHKIFFKTPDQFNLPISNAIIYLNILSGISLLFLSVSHFA
;
A
#
# COMPACT_ATOMS: atom_id res chain seq x y z
N MET A 1 -19.23 -1.72 -8.51
CA MET A 1 -18.00 -2.53 -8.71
C MET A 1 -16.87 -1.73 -9.37
N LYS A 2 -17.13 -0.93 -10.43
CA LYS A 2 -16.14 0.03 -10.98
C LYS A 2 -15.43 0.89 -9.93
N ILE A 3 -16.14 1.30 -8.87
CA ILE A 3 -15.57 2.10 -7.78
C ILE A 3 -14.51 1.34 -6.95
N VAL A 4 -14.72 0.03 -6.70
CA VAL A 4 -13.75 -0.81 -5.96
C VAL A 4 -12.50 -0.99 -6.80
N THR A 5 -12.65 -1.26 -8.10
CA THR A 5 -11.54 -1.31 -9.04
C THR A 5 -10.75 0.00 -9.08
N LEU A 6 -11.44 1.14 -9.16
CA LEU A 6 -10.80 2.45 -9.15
C LEU A 6 -10.03 2.70 -7.85
N LEU A 7 -10.65 2.42 -6.70
CA LEU A 7 -10.01 2.56 -5.39
C LEU A 7 -8.83 1.62 -5.24
N TYR A 8 -8.92 0.39 -5.74
CA TYR A 8 -7.81 -0.56 -5.78
C TYR A 8 -6.63 -0.01 -6.58
N ILE A 9 -6.87 0.50 -7.79
CA ILE A 9 -5.83 1.08 -8.65
C ILE A 9 -5.20 2.31 -7.99
N VAL A 10 -6.02 3.22 -7.45
CA VAL A 10 -5.54 4.42 -6.78
C VAL A 10 -4.70 4.06 -5.56
N ASN A 11 -5.20 3.15 -4.71
CA ASN A 11 -4.49 2.72 -3.52
C ASN A 11 -3.17 2.01 -3.84
N ALA A 12 -3.18 1.07 -4.79
CA ALA A 12 -1.97 0.39 -5.26
C ALA A 12 -0.96 1.38 -5.84
N THR A 13 -1.41 2.38 -6.60
CA THR A 13 -0.53 3.41 -7.19
C THR A 13 0.12 4.26 -6.11
N LEU A 14 -0.65 4.72 -5.12
CA LEU A 14 -0.13 5.51 -4.00
C LEU A 14 0.83 4.69 -3.13
N LEU A 15 0.52 3.42 -2.91
CA LEU A 15 1.42 2.50 -2.21
C LEU A 15 2.72 2.31 -2.99
N LEU A 16 2.67 2.06 -4.30
CA LEU A 16 3.89 1.92 -5.11
C LEU A 16 4.72 3.22 -5.16
N LEU A 17 4.09 4.39 -5.25
CA LEU A 17 4.81 5.67 -5.18
C LEU A 17 5.49 5.84 -3.82
N HIS A 18 4.82 5.44 -2.74
CA HIS A 18 5.43 5.40 -1.42
C HIS A 18 6.63 4.44 -1.39
N GLU A 19 6.51 3.20 -1.90
CA GLU A 19 7.63 2.25 -1.90
C GLU A 19 8.82 2.72 -2.77
N ILE A 20 8.58 3.48 -3.84
CA ILE A 20 9.63 4.13 -4.62
C ILE A 20 10.39 5.16 -3.77
N GLU A 21 9.67 5.98 -3.02
CA GLU A 21 10.27 6.91 -2.05
C GLU A 21 10.97 6.16 -0.91
N SER A 22 10.38 5.07 -0.39
CA SER A 22 10.98 4.22 0.63
C SER A 22 12.31 3.61 0.18
N ALA A 23 12.42 3.24 -1.08
CA ALA A 23 13.67 2.78 -1.65
C ALA A 23 14.73 3.91 -1.72
N HIS A 24 14.32 5.14 -2.05
CA HIS A 24 15.20 6.31 -2.05
C HIS A 24 15.71 6.65 -0.64
N GLU A 25 14.82 6.64 0.34
CA GLU A 25 15.09 6.92 1.75
C GLU A 25 15.76 5.77 2.50
N LYS A 26 16.01 4.65 1.81
CA LYS A 26 16.59 3.43 2.35
C LYS A 26 15.82 2.92 3.57
N GLU A 27 14.52 2.77 3.43
CA GLU A 27 13.62 2.37 4.52
C GLU A 27 14.06 1.06 5.21
N TRP A 28 14.75 0.16 4.49
CA TRP A 28 15.35 -1.03 5.09
C TRP A 28 16.33 -0.72 6.24
N GLU A 29 17.00 0.45 6.24
CA GLU A 29 17.85 0.90 7.35
C GLU A 29 17.01 1.37 8.55
N ILE A 30 15.89 2.06 8.29
CA ILE A 30 14.93 2.54 9.30
C ILE A 30 14.28 1.34 10.01
N LEU A 31 13.77 0.39 9.21
CA LEU A 31 13.07 -0.81 9.68
C LEU A 31 14.01 -1.95 10.08
N LYS A 32 15.33 -1.76 9.92
CA LYS A 32 16.39 -2.76 10.20
C LYS A 32 16.13 -4.10 9.51
N LEU A 33 15.68 -4.04 8.25
CA LEU A 33 15.42 -5.24 7.45
C LEU A 33 16.75 -5.91 7.06
N PRO A 34 16.84 -7.26 7.11
CA PRO A 34 18.04 -7.97 6.70
C PRO A 34 18.25 -7.90 5.18
N GLY A 35 19.50 -7.97 4.74
CA GLY A 35 19.84 -8.08 3.31
C GLY A 35 19.82 -6.76 2.53
N ASN A 36 19.70 -5.61 3.21
CA ASN A 36 19.74 -4.27 2.60
C ASN A 36 18.76 -4.15 1.42
N ILE A 37 19.16 -3.46 0.34
CA ILE A 37 18.37 -3.32 -0.89
C ILE A 37 17.96 -4.67 -1.49
N THR A 38 18.78 -5.72 -1.39
CA THR A 38 18.44 -7.05 -1.92
C THR A 38 17.26 -7.65 -1.16
N GLY A 39 17.28 -7.59 0.18
CA GLY A 39 16.16 -8.03 1.01
C GLY A 39 14.89 -7.23 0.74
N PHE A 40 15.03 -5.90 0.60
CA PHE A 40 13.91 -5.01 0.28
C PHE A 40 13.25 -5.40 -1.05
N LEU A 41 14.04 -5.59 -2.13
CA LEU A 41 13.50 -6.01 -3.43
C LEU A 41 12.85 -7.40 -3.39
N LEU A 42 13.46 -8.37 -2.72
CA LEU A 42 12.91 -9.72 -2.58
C LEU A 42 11.56 -9.73 -1.87
N LEU A 43 11.37 -8.86 -0.87
CA LEU A 43 10.09 -8.65 -0.18
C LEU A 43 9.04 -8.02 -1.11
N HIS A 44 9.47 -7.10 -1.98
CA HIS A 44 8.56 -6.38 -2.89
C HIS A 44 8.08 -7.20 -4.08
N ILE A 45 8.87 -8.16 -4.58
CA ILE A 45 8.47 -9.02 -5.71
C ILE A 45 7.09 -9.69 -5.48
N PRO A 46 6.87 -10.45 -4.38
CA PRO A 46 5.58 -11.08 -4.15
C PRO A 46 4.46 -10.06 -3.91
N ILE A 47 4.76 -8.91 -3.27
CA ILE A 47 3.79 -7.84 -3.04
C ILE A 47 3.30 -7.28 -4.38
N ILE A 48 4.21 -6.96 -5.30
CA ILE A 48 3.85 -6.39 -6.61
C ILE A 48 3.06 -7.40 -7.46
N ILE A 49 3.46 -8.67 -7.46
CA ILE A 49 2.69 -9.73 -8.13
C ILE A 49 1.28 -9.81 -7.55
N MET A 50 1.16 -9.76 -6.22
CA MET A 50 -0.13 -9.75 -5.53
C MET A 50 -0.98 -8.55 -5.92
N LEU A 51 -0.40 -7.35 -6.05
CA LEU A 51 -1.13 -6.16 -6.49
C LEU A 51 -1.76 -6.36 -7.88
N PHE A 52 -0.99 -6.85 -8.85
CA PHE A 52 -1.51 -7.08 -10.21
C PHE A 52 -2.52 -8.22 -10.27
N TYR A 53 -2.25 -9.33 -9.59
CA TYR A 53 -3.19 -10.45 -9.56
C TYR A 53 -4.50 -10.06 -8.86
N GLY A 54 -4.43 -9.33 -7.75
CA GLY A 54 -5.61 -8.81 -7.07
C GLY A 54 -6.43 -7.86 -7.94
N LEU A 55 -5.80 -7.03 -8.78
CA LEU A 55 -6.52 -6.19 -9.74
C LEU A 55 -7.36 -7.01 -10.73
N ILE A 56 -6.76 -8.08 -11.30
CA ILE A 56 -7.45 -9.00 -12.22
C ILE A 56 -8.66 -9.63 -11.53
N GLU A 57 -8.51 -10.05 -10.27
CA GLU A 57 -9.60 -10.69 -9.51
C GLU A 57 -10.68 -9.70 -9.05
N ILE A 58 -10.31 -8.46 -8.71
CA ILE A 58 -11.24 -7.37 -8.39
C ILE A 58 -12.10 -7.03 -9.61
N GLU A 59 -11.54 -7.01 -10.82
CA GLU A 59 -12.29 -6.75 -12.05
C GLU A 59 -13.33 -7.85 -12.32
N LYS A 60 -12.97 -9.11 -12.06
CA LYS A 60 -13.89 -10.26 -12.14
C LYS A 60 -14.91 -10.30 -11.01
N THR A 61 -14.80 -9.40 -10.04
CA THR A 61 -15.72 -9.31 -8.90
C THR A 61 -15.78 -10.59 -8.09
N SER A 62 -14.65 -11.31 -8.03
CA SER A 62 -14.54 -12.59 -7.34
C SER A 62 -14.39 -12.41 -5.83
N THR A 63 -14.74 -13.43 -5.05
CA THR A 63 -14.47 -13.50 -3.61
C THR A 63 -12.99 -13.28 -3.32
N ILE A 64 -12.11 -13.88 -4.14
CA ILE A 64 -10.65 -13.72 -4.04
C ILE A 64 -10.25 -12.26 -4.27
N GLY A 65 -10.87 -11.59 -5.25
CA GLY A 65 -10.69 -10.16 -5.49
C GLY A 65 -10.98 -9.34 -4.24
N MET A 66 -12.10 -9.58 -3.57
CA MET A 66 -12.46 -8.84 -2.34
C MET A 66 -11.49 -9.12 -1.19
N ILE A 67 -10.96 -10.35 -1.07
CA ILE A 67 -9.89 -10.65 -0.12
C ILE A 67 -8.63 -9.82 -0.44
N PHE A 68 -8.24 -9.71 -1.71
CA PHE A 68 -7.13 -8.82 -2.11
C PHE A 68 -7.44 -7.35 -1.85
N GLY A 69 -8.68 -6.91 -2.04
CA GLY A 69 -9.11 -5.55 -1.66
C GLY A 69 -8.94 -5.28 -0.16
N ILE A 70 -9.25 -6.26 0.70
CA ILE A 70 -8.99 -6.17 2.14
C ILE A 70 -7.49 -6.08 2.43
N ILE A 71 -6.69 -6.98 1.85
CA ILE A 71 -5.23 -7.01 2.06
C ILE A 71 -4.59 -5.69 1.62
N LEU A 72 -4.93 -5.20 0.42
CA LEU A 72 -4.43 -3.93 -0.09
C LEU A 72 -4.95 -2.74 0.73
N GLY A 73 -6.21 -2.78 1.17
CA GLY A 73 -6.78 -1.76 2.06
C GLY A 73 -5.98 -1.61 3.36
N PHE A 74 -5.55 -2.71 3.96
CA PHE A 74 -4.60 -2.68 5.08
C PHE A 74 -3.22 -2.16 4.66
N GLY A 75 -2.72 -2.58 3.49
CA GLY A 75 -1.48 -2.06 2.89
C GLY A 75 -1.45 -0.53 2.83
N GLY A 76 -2.55 0.11 2.42
CA GLY A 76 -2.66 1.58 2.36
C GLY A 76 -2.60 2.30 3.71
N ILE A 77 -2.83 1.60 4.83
CA ILE A 77 -2.76 2.16 6.19
C ILE A 77 -1.32 2.10 6.73
N ILE A 78 -0.53 1.09 6.32
CA ILE A 78 0.81 0.80 6.86
C ILE A 78 1.76 2.02 6.77
N PRO A 79 1.89 2.73 5.63
CA PRO A 79 2.80 3.88 5.53
C PRO A 79 2.56 4.97 6.58
N SER A 80 1.28 5.26 6.86
CA SER A 80 0.92 6.24 7.88
C SER A 80 1.32 5.76 9.28
N VAL A 81 1.10 4.49 9.57
CA VAL A 81 1.49 3.88 10.85
C VAL A 81 3.01 3.90 11.02
N VAL A 82 3.76 3.53 9.99
CA VAL A 82 5.24 3.51 10.04
C VAL A 82 5.78 4.93 10.22
N HIS A 83 5.46 5.87 9.33
CA HIS A 83 6.15 7.16 9.28
C HIS A 83 5.54 8.27 10.15
N LYS A 84 4.25 8.18 10.50
CA LYS A 84 3.59 9.22 11.31
C LYS A 84 3.42 8.83 12.78
N ILE A 85 3.42 7.53 13.09
CA ILE A 85 3.25 7.03 14.45
C ILE A 85 4.57 6.49 15.02
N PHE A 86 5.19 5.49 14.39
CA PHE A 86 6.34 4.79 14.99
C PHE A 86 7.70 5.42 14.71
N PHE A 87 7.98 5.82 13.47
CA PHE A 87 9.29 6.29 13.02
C PHE A 87 9.19 7.70 12.45
N LYS A 88 9.17 8.68 13.35
CA LYS A 88 9.23 10.10 12.97
C LYS A 88 10.66 10.45 12.59
N THR A 89 10.94 10.45 11.30
CA THR A 89 12.22 10.85 10.71
C THR A 89 12.09 12.28 10.17
N PRO A 90 12.57 13.33 10.86
CA PRO A 90 12.34 14.73 10.46
C PRO A 90 12.84 15.07 9.05
N ASP A 91 13.85 14.34 8.58
CA ASP A 91 14.48 14.58 7.29
C ASP A 91 13.96 13.65 6.18
N GLN A 92 13.08 12.67 6.48
CA GLN A 92 12.58 11.68 5.51
C GLN A 92 11.05 11.65 5.47
N PHE A 93 10.46 11.42 4.30
CA PHE A 93 9.00 11.36 4.10
C PHE A 93 8.22 12.60 4.59
N ASN A 94 8.85 13.78 4.55
CA ASN A 94 8.27 15.05 4.99
C ASN A 94 8.09 16.08 3.88
N LEU A 95 8.40 15.72 2.63
CA LEU A 95 8.05 16.59 1.51
C LEU A 95 6.53 16.73 1.43
N PRO A 96 6.01 17.86 0.91
CA PRO A 96 4.57 18.03 0.73
C PRO A 96 3.94 16.89 -0.07
N ILE A 97 4.64 16.38 -1.08
CA ILE A 97 4.17 15.25 -1.90
C ILE A 97 4.17 13.92 -1.13
N SER A 98 5.18 13.64 -0.31
CA SER A 98 5.24 12.45 0.55
C SER A 98 4.06 12.40 1.51
N ASN A 99 3.76 13.54 2.15
CA ASN A 99 2.60 13.68 3.02
C ASN A 99 1.30 13.46 2.25
N ALA A 100 1.15 14.04 1.06
CA ALA A 100 -0.04 13.83 0.23
C ALA A 100 -0.20 12.35 -0.14
N ILE A 101 0.88 11.66 -0.54
CA ILE A 101 0.87 10.23 -0.85
C ILE A 101 0.39 9.45 0.38
N ILE A 102 1.00 9.64 1.55
CA ILE A 102 0.64 8.91 2.78
C ILE A 102 -0.83 9.13 3.17
N TYR A 103 -1.31 10.37 3.18
CA TYR A 103 -2.69 10.68 3.57
C TYR A 103 -3.74 10.20 2.56
N LEU A 104 -3.43 10.28 1.26
CA LEU A 104 -4.32 9.73 0.24
C LEU A 104 -4.28 8.20 0.24
N ASN A 105 -3.15 7.59 0.60
CA ASN A 105 -3.01 6.14 0.69
C ASN A 105 -3.89 5.59 1.83
N ILE A 106 -3.87 6.21 3.01
CA ILE A 106 -4.77 5.81 4.11
C ILE A 106 -6.24 6.04 3.77
N LEU A 107 -6.60 7.17 3.15
CA LEU A 107 -7.98 7.46 2.78
C LEU A 107 -8.52 6.45 1.76
N SER A 108 -7.75 6.18 0.70
CA SER A 108 -8.12 5.19 -0.32
C SER A 108 -8.11 3.77 0.25
N GLY A 109 -7.18 3.46 1.16
CA GLY A 109 -7.05 2.15 1.81
C GLY A 109 -8.22 1.83 2.73
N ILE A 110 -8.62 2.77 3.58
CA ILE A 110 -9.82 2.63 4.44
C ILE A 110 -11.08 2.48 3.58
N SER A 111 -11.20 3.27 2.51
CA SER A 111 -12.35 3.21 1.61
C SER A 111 -12.44 1.85 0.90
N LEU A 112 -11.30 1.34 0.41
CA LEU A 112 -11.20 0.03 -0.22
C LEU A 112 -11.53 -1.08 0.78
N LEU A 113 -10.94 -1.04 1.98
CA LEU A 113 -11.18 -2.00 3.04
C LEU A 113 -12.67 -2.07 3.39
N PHE A 114 -13.30 -0.93 3.63
CA PHE A 114 -14.73 -0.86 3.96
C PHE A 114 -15.60 -1.49 2.86
N LEU A 115 -15.38 -1.13 1.59
CA LEU A 115 -16.17 -1.66 0.49
C LEU A 115 -15.94 -3.15 0.25
N SER A 116 -14.70 -3.63 0.40
CA SER A 116 -14.38 -5.04 0.23
C SER A 116 -14.94 -5.90 1.37
N VAL A 117 -14.92 -5.42 2.62
CA VAL A 117 -15.56 -6.12 3.75
C VAL A 117 -17.09 -6.12 3.60
N SER A 118 -17.67 -5.00 3.18
CA SER A 118 -19.13 -4.88 3.00
C SER A 118 -19.70 -5.82 1.94
N HIS A 119 -18.85 -6.40 1.08
CA HIS A 119 -19.27 -7.43 0.14
C HIS A 119 -19.64 -8.76 0.81
N PHE A 120 -19.13 -9.01 2.03
CA PHE A 120 -19.34 -10.25 2.78
C PHE A 120 -20.42 -10.15 3.86
N ALA A 121 -20.93 -8.94 4.12
CA ALA A 121 -21.97 -8.67 5.11
C ALA A 121 -23.36 -8.70 4.47
#